data_AF-A0AA87DPX0-F1
#
_entry.id   AF-A0AA87DPX0-F1
#
_cell.length_a   1.000
_cell.length_b   1.000
_cell.length_c   1.000
_cell.angle_alpha   90.00
_cell.angle_beta   90.00
_cell.angle_gamma   90.00
#
_symmetry.space_group_name_H-M   'P 1'
#
loop_
_entity.id
_entity.type
_entity.pdbx_description
1 polymer ?
#
loop_
_entity_poly.entity_id
_entity_poly.type
_entity_poly.pdbx_seq_one_letter_code
_entity_poly.pdbx_strand_id
1 'polypeptide(L)'
;MRRANLQYANIKGAKLYAAVLEGANLKNIIFDNKTEYYKLYCPEQGAFIAYKKGLNNRIIKLLIPSDSKRVSSTRNCCRCDKAKVLEIKNFEGTIFYDEAWSTVAEDFCYKLGEWIYAGNFNEDRWYDSTGGIHFWMTEEEAKNIKNKRCRR
;
A
#
# COMPACT_ATOMS: atom_id res chain seq x y z
N MET A 1 -2.33 -14.90 12.34
CA MET A 1 -2.82 -15.12 13.72
C MET A 1 -3.46 -13.83 14.18
N ARG A 2 -4.78 -13.80 14.40
CA ARG A 2 -5.42 -12.61 14.96
C ARG A 2 -5.30 -12.62 16.48
N ARG A 3 -5.09 -11.46 17.11
CA ARG A 3 -5.11 -11.31 18.57
C ARG A 3 -4.15 -12.23 19.34
N ALA A 4 -3.05 -12.62 18.70
CA ALA A 4 -2.03 -13.45 19.34
C ALA A 4 -1.18 -12.60 20.30
N ASN A 5 -0.81 -13.17 21.44
CA ASN A 5 0.20 -12.58 22.29
C ASN A 5 1.60 -13.03 21.84
N LEU A 6 2.34 -12.12 21.20
CA LEU A 6 3.71 -12.33 20.72
C LEU A 6 4.70 -11.46 21.51
N GLN A 7 4.33 -11.07 22.73
CA GLN A 7 5.21 -10.30 23.60
C GLN A 7 6.51 -11.08 23.86
N TYR A 8 7.65 -10.43 23.69
CA TYR A 8 9.00 -11.05 23.78
C TYR A 8 9.31 -12.16 22.77
N ALA A 9 8.47 -12.39 21.75
CA ALA A 9 8.75 -13.39 20.73
C ALA A 9 10.02 -13.03 19.92
N ASN A 10 10.82 -14.04 19.60
CA ASN A 10 12.00 -13.89 18.73
C ASN A 10 11.64 -14.29 17.30
N ILE A 11 11.62 -13.30 16.40
CA ILE A 11 11.33 -13.44 14.97
C ILE A 11 12.53 -13.07 14.09
N LYS A 12 13.75 -13.13 14.63
CA LYS A 12 14.99 -12.90 13.85
C LYS A 12 15.04 -13.83 12.65
N GLY A 13 15.30 -13.27 11.47
CA GLY A 13 15.33 -14.03 10.20
C GLY A 13 13.98 -14.60 9.74
N ALA A 14 12.87 -14.33 10.43
CA ALA A 14 11.56 -14.79 9.99
C ALA A 14 11.10 -14.04 8.73
N LYS A 15 10.37 -14.73 7.85
CA LYS A 15 9.69 -14.13 6.71
C LYS A 15 8.21 -13.99 7.01
N LEU A 16 7.76 -12.76 7.26
CA LEU A 16 6.37 -12.51 7.66
C LEU A 16 5.42 -12.29 6.47
N TYR A 17 5.83 -12.59 5.23
CA TYR A 17 5.02 -12.30 4.05
C TYR A 17 3.57 -12.81 4.20
N ALA A 18 2.61 -11.89 4.05
CA ALA A 18 1.17 -12.13 4.20
C ALA A 18 0.70 -12.64 5.58
N ALA A 19 1.53 -12.52 6.62
CA ALA A 19 1.14 -12.86 7.99
C ALA A 19 0.06 -11.89 8.50
N VAL A 20 -1.05 -12.42 9.01
CA VAL A 20 -2.10 -11.64 9.67
C VAL A 20 -1.63 -11.35 11.10
N LEU A 21 -1.40 -10.08 11.43
CA LEU A 21 -0.98 -9.59 12.76
C LEU A 21 -2.01 -8.66 13.42
N GLU A 22 -3.21 -8.59 12.86
CA GLU A 22 -4.32 -7.77 13.35
C GLU A 22 -4.62 -8.09 14.83
N GLY A 23 -4.51 -7.07 15.69
CA GLY A 23 -4.73 -7.16 17.13
C GLY A 23 -3.66 -7.94 17.91
N ALA A 24 -2.54 -8.33 17.29
CA ALA A 24 -1.48 -9.04 17.99
C ALA A 24 -0.75 -8.11 18.99
N ASN A 25 -0.42 -8.63 20.18
CA ASN A 25 0.46 -7.94 21.11
C ASN A 25 1.92 -8.19 20.70
N LEU A 26 2.57 -7.17 20.12
CA LEU A 26 3.95 -7.23 19.61
C LEU A 26 4.95 -6.50 20.53
N LYS A 27 4.55 -6.21 21.78
CA LYS A 27 5.41 -5.47 22.72
C LYS A 27 6.72 -6.23 22.96
N ASN A 28 7.86 -5.55 22.88
CA ASN A 28 9.20 -6.11 23.07
C ASN A 28 9.53 -7.29 22.15
N ILE A 29 8.94 -7.34 20.95
CA ILE A 29 9.30 -8.36 19.96
C ILE A 29 10.75 -8.18 19.51
N ILE A 30 11.46 -9.29 19.35
CA ILE A 30 12.87 -9.31 18.99
C ILE A 30 12.97 -9.63 17.50
N PHE A 31 13.48 -8.69 16.71
CA PHE A 31 13.69 -8.83 15.27
C PHE A 31 15.06 -8.29 14.88
N ASP A 32 15.54 -8.61 13.67
CA ASP A 32 16.80 -8.12 13.14
C ASP A 32 16.63 -7.62 11.69
N ASN A 33 17.73 -7.26 11.05
CA ASN A 33 17.72 -6.82 9.65
C ASN A 33 17.46 -7.97 8.66
N LYS A 34 17.47 -9.23 9.11
CA LYS A 34 17.12 -10.39 8.30
C LYS A 34 15.63 -10.71 8.37
N THR A 35 14.90 -10.15 9.34
CA THR A 35 13.45 -10.28 9.42
C THR A 35 12.79 -9.55 8.25
N GLU A 36 12.19 -10.31 7.33
CA GLU A 36 11.50 -9.77 6.16
C GLU A 36 10.02 -9.46 6.48
N TYR A 37 9.47 -8.40 5.88
CA TYR A 37 8.05 -8.00 5.99
C TYR A 37 7.57 -7.61 7.41
N TYR A 38 8.49 -7.35 8.34
CA TYR A 38 8.17 -6.76 9.65
C TYR A 38 8.29 -5.23 9.67
N LYS A 39 9.37 -4.68 9.09
CA LYS A 39 9.54 -3.23 8.93
C LYS A 39 8.58 -2.67 7.87
N LEU A 40 8.50 -1.35 7.75
CA LEU A 40 7.76 -0.73 6.66
C LEU A 40 8.41 -1.11 5.32
N TYR A 41 7.56 -1.42 4.34
CA TYR A 41 7.96 -1.77 2.99
C TYR A 41 8.25 -0.51 2.16
N CYS A 42 7.46 0.55 2.38
CA CYS A 42 7.72 1.87 1.82
C CYS A 42 8.73 2.67 2.65
N PRO A 43 9.42 3.67 2.05
CA PRO A 43 10.28 4.59 2.78
C PRO A 43 9.55 5.27 3.96
N GLU A 44 10.21 5.38 5.10
CA GLU A 44 9.64 6.04 6.28
C GLU A 44 9.64 7.57 6.14
N GLN A 45 10.64 8.11 5.45
CA GLN A 45 10.90 9.54 5.28
C GLN A 45 11.16 9.89 3.81
N GLY A 46 11.02 11.18 3.49
CA GLY A 46 11.23 11.70 2.14
C GLY A 46 10.03 11.48 1.22
N ALA A 47 10.06 12.18 0.08
CA ALA A 47 9.09 12.00 -0.97
C ALA A 47 9.56 10.88 -1.92
N PHE A 48 8.63 10.10 -2.46
CA PHE A 48 8.96 9.01 -3.37
C PHE A 48 7.84 8.73 -4.38
N ILE A 49 8.19 7.99 -5.43
CA ILE A 49 7.25 7.55 -6.46
C ILE A 49 6.64 6.21 -6.06
N ALA A 50 5.33 6.12 -6.23
CA ALA A 50 4.56 4.91 -6.03
C ALA A 50 3.60 4.69 -7.19
N TYR A 51 3.03 3.49 -7.27
CA TYR A 51 2.16 3.08 -8.37
C TYR A 51 0.86 2.49 -7.85
N LYS A 52 -0.23 2.72 -8.59
CA LYS A 52 -1.53 2.11 -8.33
C LYS A 52 -2.14 1.60 -9.62
N LYS A 53 -2.75 0.42 -9.56
CA LYS A 53 -3.61 -0.10 -10.63
C LYS A 53 -5.02 0.49 -10.55
N GLY A 54 -5.44 1.12 -11.64
CA GLY A 54 -6.82 1.53 -11.90
C GLY A 54 -7.58 0.49 -12.74
N LEU A 55 -8.87 0.75 -12.94
CA LEU A 55 -9.70 -0.04 -13.85
C LEU A 55 -9.17 0.02 -15.29
N ASN A 56 -9.59 -0.95 -16.11
CA ASN A 56 -9.20 -1.05 -17.53
C ASN A 56 -7.68 -1.12 -17.76
N ASN A 57 -6.97 -1.79 -16.86
CA ASN A 57 -5.50 -1.95 -16.91
C ASN A 57 -4.78 -0.61 -17.08
N ARG A 58 -5.18 0.39 -16.29
CA ARG A 58 -4.45 1.66 -16.15
C ARG A 58 -3.48 1.59 -14.98
N ILE A 59 -2.31 2.18 -15.14
CA ILE A 59 -1.36 2.44 -14.07
C ILE A 59 -1.35 3.94 -13.79
N ILE A 60 -1.48 4.27 -12.51
CA ILE A 60 -1.43 5.62 -11.97
C ILE A 60 -0.09 5.76 -11.25
N LYS A 61 0.74 6.69 -11.71
CA LYS A 61 1.97 7.10 -11.03
C LYS A 61 1.65 8.18 -10.00
N LEU A 62 2.06 7.93 -8.77
CA LEU A 62 1.79 8.78 -7.62
C LEU A 62 3.09 9.34 -7.05
N LEU A 63 3.06 10.61 -6.65
CA LEU A 63 4.03 11.18 -5.72
C LEU A 63 3.46 11.07 -4.31
N ILE A 64 4.14 10.32 -3.45
CA ILE A 64 3.88 10.35 -2.01
C ILE A 64 4.79 11.43 -1.41
N PRO A 65 4.25 12.55 -0.91
CA PRO A 65 5.06 13.63 -0.37
C PRO A 65 5.65 13.25 0.99
N SER A 66 6.71 13.96 1.40
CA SER A 66 7.42 13.72 2.66
C SER A 66 6.53 13.86 3.89
N ASP A 67 5.48 14.67 3.83
CA ASP A 67 4.54 14.92 4.93
C ASP A 67 3.32 13.99 4.94
N SER A 68 3.20 13.05 3.99
CA SER A 68 2.13 12.05 4.01
C SER A 68 2.34 10.98 5.07
N LYS A 69 1.28 10.64 5.82
CA LYS A 69 1.26 9.44 6.65
C LYS A 69 1.24 8.21 5.77
N ARG A 70 2.00 7.18 6.16
CA ARG A 70 2.16 5.95 5.37
C ARG A 70 2.43 4.74 6.24
N VAL A 71 1.87 3.61 5.82
CA VAL A 71 2.01 2.32 6.50
C VAL A 71 2.07 1.18 5.48
N SER A 72 2.67 0.07 5.87
CA SER A 72 2.55 -1.21 5.18
C SER A 72 2.35 -2.31 6.21
N SER A 73 1.57 -3.34 5.89
CA SER A 73 1.41 -4.49 6.78
C SER A 73 2.60 -5.44 6.58
N THR A 74 2.29 -6.70 6.25
CA THR A 74 3.23 -7.78 5.97
C THR A 74 3.24 -8.17 4.48
N ARG A 75 2.72 -7.29 3.62
CA ARG A 75 2.66 -7.43 2.16
C ARG A 75 3.31 -6.22 1.51
N ASN A 76 3.54 -6.30 0.21
CA ASN A 76 4.11 -5.20 -0.58
C ASN A 76 3.12 -4.03 -0.77
N CYS A 77 1.82 -4.27 -0.53
CA CYS A 77 0.83 -3.22 -0.58
C CYS A 77 1.00 -2.26 0.60
N CYS A 78 1.17 -0.99 0.28
CA CYS A 78 1.29 0.10 1.24
C CYS A 78 0.04 0.98 1.17
N ARG A 79 -0.18 1.78 2.21
CA ARG A 79 -1.27 2.75 2.30
C ARG A 79 -0.72 4.10 2.72
N CYS A 80 -1.27 5.17 2.17
CA CYS A 80 -0.99 6.54 2.62
C CYS A 80 -2.27 7.37 2.72
N ASP A 81 -2.18 8.52 3.38
CA ASP A 81 -3.27 9.48 3.51
C ASP A 81 -3.31 10.50 2.37
N LYS A 82 -2.19 10.75 1.67
CA LYS A 82 -2.08 11.81 0.67
C LYS A 82 -1.12 11.46 -0.45
N ALA A 83 -1.52 11.74 -1.70
CA ALA A 83 -0.68 11.56 -2.87
C ALA A 83 -1.02 12.56 -3.97
N LYS A 84 -0.07 12.85 -4.88
CA LYS A 84 -0.33 13.61 -6.12
C LYS A 84 -0.27 12.69 -7.32
N VAL A 85 -1.23 12.81 -8.24
CA VAL A 85 -1.21 12.07 -9.51
C VAL A 85 -0.24 12.74 -10.48
N LEU A 86 0.76 11.99 -10.94
CA LEU A 86 1.77 12.50 -11.87
C LEU A 86 1.54 12.05 -13.31
N GLU A 87 1.01 10.84 -13.51
CA GLU A 87 0.88 10.21 -14.82
C GLU A 87 -0.15 9.10 -14.74
N ILE A 88 -0.93 8.91 -15.82
CA ILE A 88 -1.83 7.78 -15.98
C ILE A 88 -1.60 7.18 -17.38
N LYS A 89 -1.33 5.88 -17.44
CA LYS A 89 -1.03 5.19 -18.70
C LYS A 89 -1.57 3.76 -18.74
N ASN A 90 -1.61 3.15 -19.92
CA ASN A 90 -1.87 1.70 -20.07
C ASN A 90 -0.66 0.87 -19.58
N PHE A 91 -0.83 -0.45 -19.52
CA PHE A 91 0.22 -1.35 -19.03
C PHE A 91 1.45 -1.38 -19.94
N GLU A 92 1.29 -1.12 -21.23
CA GLU A 92 2.38 -1.05 -22.20
C GLU A 92 3.13 0.29 -22.15
N GLY A 93 2.53 1.32 -21.52
CA GLY A 93 3.07 2.67 -21.45
C GLY A 93 3.07 3.43 -22.77
N THR A 94 2.21 3.05 -23.71
CA THR A 94 2.07 3.63 -25.05
C THR A 94 0.92 4.64 -25.15
N ILE A 95 -0.08 4.53 -24.26
CA ILE A 95 -1.27 5.38 -24.24
C ILE A 95 -1.38 6.05 -22.88
N PHE A 96 -1.55 7.37 -22.87
CA PHE A 96 -1.72 8.21 -21.69
C PHE A 96 -3.17 8.66 -21.54
N TYR A 97 -3.59 8.92 -20.32
CA TYR A 97 -4.95 9.32 -19.97
C TYR A 97 -4.92 10.47 -18.97
N ASP A 98 -5.98 11.27 -18.95
CA ASP A 98 -6.17 12.30 -17.93
C ASP A 98 -6.83 11.75 -16.66
N GLU A 99 -7.47 10.57 -16.75
CA GLU A 99 -8.26 10.00 -15.66
C GLU A 99 -8.10 8.48 -15.53
N ALA A 100 -8.25 7.95 -14.31
CA ALA A 100 -8.35 6.51 -14.04
C ALA A 100 -9.24 6.24 -12.84
N TRP A 101 -10.08 5.22 -12.95
CA TRP A 101 -11.02 4.84 -11.91
C TRP A 101 -10.42 3.82 -10.94
N SER A 102 -10.78 3.93 -9.67
CA SER A 102 -10.32 3.02 -8.62
C SER A 102 -10.85 1.60 -8.83
N THR A 103 -10.02 0.60 -8.50
CA THR A 103 -10.38 -0.83 -8.54
C THR A 103 -11.16 -1.29 -7.30
N VAL A 104 -11.25 -0.46 -6.26
CA VAL A 104 -11.77 -0.85 -4.94
C VAL A 104 -12.80 0.14 -4.42
N ALA A 105 -12.55 1.44 -4.57
CA ALA A 105 -13.49 2.47 -4.13
C ALA A 105 -14.46 2.76 -5.29
N GLU A 106 -15.74 2.51 -5.08
CA GLU A 106 -16.79 2.89 -6.03
C GLU A 106 -16.75 4.41 -6.26
N ASP A 107 -16.93 4.81 -7.51
CA ASP A 107 -16.98 6.21 -7.96
C ASP A 107 -15.77 7.09 -7.61
N PHE A 108 -14.62 6.50 -7.24
CA PHE A 108 -13.40 7.26 -7.02
C PHE A 108 -12.55 7.37 -8.30
N CYS A 109 -12.35 8.59 -8.78
CA CYS A 109 -11.55 8.90 -9.97
C CYS A 109 -10.24 9.61 -9.60
N TYR A 110 -9.13 9.09 -10.13
CA TYR A 110 -7.81 9.72 -10.12
C TYR A 110 -7.69 10.62 -11.34
N LYS A 111 -7.36 11.90 -11.16
CA LYS A 111 -7.16 12.84 -12.27
C LYS A 111 -5.72 13.34 -12.32
N LEU A 112 -5.19 13.50 -13.53
CA LEU A 112 -3.82 13.94 -13.77
C LEU A 112 -3.54 15.29 -13.10
N GLY A 113 -2.45 15.38 -12.33
CA GLY A 113 -2.03 16.59 -11.64
C GLY A 113 -2.74 16.87 -10.31
N GLU A 114 -3.85 16.20 -10.01
CA GLU A 114 -4.62 16.43 -8.79
C GLU A 114 -3.99 15.79 -7.54
N TRP A 115 -4.29 16.41 -6.40
CA TRP A 115 -3.99 15.88 -5.08
C TRP A 115 -5.14 15.02 -4.58
N ILE A 116 -4.79 13.90 -3.95
CA ILE A 116 -5.73 12.93 -3.41
C ILE A 116 -5.52 12.84 -1.91
N TYR A 117 -6.62 12.79 -1.18
CA TYR A 117 -6.66 12.70 0.27
C TYR A 117 -7.58 11.55 0.69
N ALA A 118 -7.08 10.66 1.54
CA ALA A 118 -7.88 9.60 2.16
C ALA A 118 -8.21 9.96 3.61
N GLY A 119 -9.38 10.59 3.81
CA GLY A 119 -9.86 10.95 5.15
C GLY A 119 -10.15 9.75 6.06
N ASN A 120 -10.26 8.55 5.50
CA ASN A 120 -10.44 7.29 6.24
C ASN A 120 -9.13 6.54 6.51
N PHE A 121 -7.97 7.19 6.38
CA PHE A 121 -6.67 6.56 6.59
C PHE A 121 -6.56 5.96 8.00
N ASN A 122 -6.21 4.67 8.08
CA ASN A 122 -5.99 3.98 9.35
C ASN A 122 -4.49 3.79 9.61
N GLU A 123 -3.99 4.37 10.70
CA GLU A 123 -2.59 4.29 11.13
C GLU A 123 -2.19 2.92 11.69
N ASP A 124 -3.15 2.07 12.09
CA ASP A 124 -2.85 0.70 12.46
C ASP A 124 -2.40 -0.08 11.22
N ARG A 125 -1.08 -0.27 11.12
CA ARG A 125 -0.46 -0.99 10.01
C ARG A 125 -0.83 -2.47 9.98
N TRP A 126 -1.35 -3.06 11.05
CA TRP A 126 -1.71 -4.48 11.10
C TRP A 126 -3.14 -4.76 10.69
N TYR A 127 -3.98 -3.72 10.66
CA TYR A 127 -5.31 -3.77 10.07
C TYR A 127 -5.17 -3.66 8.55
N ASP A 128 -4.92 -4.80 7.90
CA ASP A 128 -4.67 -4.90 6.46
C ASP A 128 -5.97 -4.70 5.65
N SER A 129 -5.87 -4.16 4.42
CA SER A 129 -7.01 -3.91 3.53
C SER A 129 -8.08 -2.94 4.06
N THR A 130 -7.65 -1.82 4.66
CA THR A 130 -8.51 -0.77 5.23
C THR A 130 -8.29 0.59 4.57
N GLY A 131 -8.93 1.64 5.09
CA GLY A 131 -8.89 2.99 4.52
C GLY A 131 -7.47 3.53 4.31
N GLY A 132 -7.34 4.33 3.26
CA GLY A 132 -6.07 4.81 2.72
C GLY A 132 -5.93 4.60 1.21
N ILE A 133 -5.07 5.43 0.61
CA ILE A 133 -4.68 5.29 -0.79
C ILE A 133 -3.71 4.11 -0.88
N HIS A 134 -4.17 3.01 -1.45
CA HIS A 134 -3.35 1.82 -1.65
C HIS A 134 -2.40 2.00 -2.83
N PHE A 135 -1.12 1.72 -2.60
CA PHE A 135 -0.05 1.84 -3.59
C PHE A 135 1.01 0.73 -3.46
N TRP A 136 1.87 0.63 -4.47
CA TRP A 136 2.99 -0.28 -4.58
C TRP A 136 4.26 0.50 -4.96
N MET A 137 5.42 -0.06 -4.64
CA MET A 137 6.70 0.65 -4.83
C MET A 137 7.14 0.60 -6.29
N THR A 138 6.79 -0.47 -7.02
CA THR A 138 7.11 -0.60 -8.44
C THR A 138 5.86 -0.72 -9.31
N GLU A 139 6.02 -0.35 -10.58
CA GLU A 139 4.97 -0.48 -11.58
C GLU A 139 4.60 -1.97 -11.82
N GLU A 140 5.59 -2.87 -11.79
CA GLU A 140 5.40 -4.31 -11.95
C GLU A 140 4.54 -4.90 -10.82
N GLU A 141 4.82 -4.51 -9.58
CA GLU A 141 4.01 -4.91 -8.43
C GLU A 141 2.54 -4.48 -8.59
N ALA A 142 2.32 -3.25 -9.04
CA ALA A 142 0.98 -2.72 -9.27
C ALA A 142 0.26 -3.48 -10.41
N LYS A 143 0.95 -3.80 -11.51
CA LYS A 143 0.36 -4.56 -12.63
C LYS A 143 -0.07 -5.96 -12.19
N ASN A 144 0.75 -6.62 -11.37
CA ASN A 144 0.56 -7.99 -10.89
C ASN A 144 -0.56 -8.17 -9.87
N ILE A 145 -1.19 -7.08 -9.41
CA ILE A 145 -2.37 -7.17 -8.56
C ILE A 145 -3.48 -7.88 -9.34
N LYS A 146 -3.87 -9.06 -8.86
CA LYS A 146 -5.10 -9.71 -9.31
C LYS A 146 -6.26 -8.85 -8.86
N ASN A 147 -7.10 -8.39 -9.80
CA ASN A 147 -8.37 -7.77 -9.45
C ASN A 147 -9.11 -8.78 -8.57
N LYS A 148 -9.19 -8.52 -7.26
CA LYS A 148 -10.15 -9.23 -6.43
C LYS A 148 -11.49 -8.82 -7.01
N ARG A 149 -12.10 -9.69 -7.84
CA ARG A 149 -13.52 -9.58 -8.14
C ARG A 149 -14.18 -9.34 -6.78
N CYS A 150 -14.90 -8.23 -6.62
CA CYS A 150 -15.87 -8.09 -5.54
C CYS A 150 -16.63 -9.41 -5.53
N ARG A 151 -16.39 -10.22 -4.49
CA ARG A 151 -17.32 -11.29 -4.18
C ARG A 151 -18.57 -10.53 -3.77
N ARG A 152 -19.53 -10.48 -4.70
CA ARG A 152 -20.94 -10.30 -4.33
C ARG A 152 -21.31 -11.34 -3.29
#